data_AF-A0A529A677-F1
#
_entry.id   AF-A0A529A677-F1
#
_cell.length_a   1.000
_cell.length_b   1.000
_cell.length_c   1.000
_cell.angle_alpha   90.00
_cell.angle_beta   90.00
_cell.angle_gamma   90.00
#
_symmetry.space_group_name_H-M   'P 1'
#
loop_
_entity.id
_entity.type
_entity.pdbx_description
1 polymer ?
#
loop_
_entity_poly.entity_id
_entity_poly.type
_entity_poly.pdbx_seq_one_letter_code
_entity_poly.pdbx_strand_id
1 'polypeptide(L)' 'GVAAAAGAMLAAAGFVIQRITGNPLASPEVLGVGTGAGAGLTAVLMISATAGTGWQLAGSVFGSLTVLIAMLAIAAR' A
#
# COMPACT_ATOMS: atom_id res chain seq x y z
N GLY A 1 -9.49 17.12 -3.27
CA GLY A 1 -8.38 16.71 -4.15
C GLY A 1 -7.82 15.37 -3.74
N VAL A 2 -7.07 15.34 -2.63
CA VAL A 2 -6.34 14.14 -2.15
C VAL A 2 -7.27 12.93 -1.91
N ALA A 3 -8.41 13.11 -1.25
CA ALA A 3 -9.37 12.02 -1.01
C ALA A 3 -9.92 11.38 -2.30
N ALA A 4 -10.21 12.18 -3.33
CA ALA A 4 -10.70 11.68 -4.61
C ALA A 4 -9.60 10.95 -5.38
N ALA A 5 -8.36 11.47 -5.37
CA ALA A 5 -7.22 10.82 -5.99
C ALA A 5 -6.86 9.49 -5.30
N ALA A 6 -6.86 9.47 -3.96
CA ALA A 6 -6.66 8.26 -3.18
C ALA A 6 -7.76 7.22 -3.45
N GLY A 7 -9.03 7.64 -3.49
CA GLY A 7 -10.15 6.77 -3.83
C GLY A 7 -10.04 6.18 -5.24
N ALA A 8 -9.64 6.97 -6.24
CA ALA A 8 -9.42 6.48 -7.60
C ALA A 8 -8.27 5.46 -7.69
N MET A 9 -7.16 5.72 -6.98
CA MET A 9 -6.03 4.78 -6.91
C MET A 9 -6.40 3.48 -6.21
N LEU A 10 -7.17 3.55 -5.11
CA LEU A 10 -7.66 2.37 -4.40
C LEU A 10 -8.65 1.56 -5.26
N ALA A 11 -9.55 2.23 -5.99
CA ALA A 11 -10.48 1.57 -6.90
C ALA A 11 -9.75 0.85 -8.04
N ALA A 12 -8.73 1.49 -8.64
CA ALA A 12 -7.90 0.88 -9.67
C ALA A 12 -7.11 -0.33 -9.13
N ALA A 13 -6.51 -0.20 -7.94
CA ALA A 13 -5.78 -1.30 -7.30
C ALA A 13 -6.71 -2.48 -6.94
N GLY A 14 -7.90 -2.19 -6.39
CA GLY A 14 -8.93 -3.18 -6.11
C GLY A 14 -9.38 -3.91 -7.36
N PHE A 15 -9.63 -3.19 -8.45
CA PHE A 15 -9.98 -3.79 -9.74
C PHE A 15 -8.89 -4.73 -10.28
N VAL A 16 -7.61 -4.32 -10.24
CA VAL A 16 -6.49 -5.17 -10.66
C VAL A 16 -6.40 -6.44 -9.82
N ILE A 17 -6.51 -6.32 -8.50
CA ILE A 17 -6.46 -7.46 -7.58
C ILE A 17 -7.64 -8.40 -7.78
N GLN A 18 -8.85 -7.88 -7.90
CA GLN A 18 -10.06 -8.67 -8.14
C GLN A 18 -9.97 -9.43 -9.46
N ARG A 19 -9.36 -8.83 -10.50
CA ARG A 19 -9.14 -9.49 -11.80
C ARG A 19 -8.10 -10.59 -11.73
N ILE A 20 -6.98 -10.39 -11.02
CA ILE A 20 -5.92 -11.39 -10.87
C ILE A 20 -6.38 -12.57 -9.99
N THR A 21 -7.07 -12.28 -8.88
CA THR A 21 -7.50 -13.30 -7.92
C THR A 21 -8.79 -14.02 -8.33
N GLY A 22 -9.56 -13.46 -9.29
CA GLY A 22 -10.89 -13.96 -9.62
C GLY A 22 -11.91 -13.84 -8.46
N ASN A 23 -11.56 -13.12 -7.39
CA ASN A 23 -12.38 -12.98 -6.19
C ASN A 23 -12.89 -11.53 -6.07
N PRO A 24 -14.20 -11.28 -6.27
CA PRO A 24 -14.77 -9.94 -6.17
C PRO A 24 -14.71 -9.34 -4.75
N LEU A 25 -14.41 -10.15 -3.72
CA LEU A 25 -14.22 -9.68 -2.34
C LEU A 25 -12.75 -9.37 -1.99
N ALA A 26 -11.80 -9.59 -2.92
CA ALA A 26 -10.40 -9.27 -2.67
C ALA A 26 -10.21 -7.74 -2.61
N SER A 27 -9.79 -7.24 -1.45
CA SER A 27 -9.45 -5.82 -1.23
C SER A 27 -7.99 -5.67 -0.78
N PRO A 28 -7.22 -4.73 -1.36
CA PRO A 28 -5.83 -4.46 -0.98
C PRO A 28 -5.65 -4.12 0.51
N GLU A 29 -6.69 -3.57 1.17
CA GLU A 29 -6.65 -3.27 2.61
C GLU A 29 -6.65 -4.53 3.47
N VAL A 30 -7.41 -5.55 3.07
CA VAL A 30 -7.43 -6.87 3.73
C VAL A 30 -6.11 -7.62 3.51
N LEU A 31 -5.40 -7.29 2.43
CA LEU A 31 -4.18 -7.96 1.99
C LEU A 31 -2.90 -7.38 2.60
N GLY A 32 -3.02 -6.38 3.47
CA GLY A 32 -1.91 -5.87 4.27
C GLY A 32 -1.18 -4.65 3.71
N VAL A 33 -1.67 -4.02 2.63
CA VAL A 33 -1.05 -2.80 2.06
C VAL A 33 -1.04 -1.65 3.08
N GLY A 34 -2.12 -1.52 3.87
CA GLY A 34 -2.19 -0.54 4.97
C GLY A 34 -1.16 -0.82 6.06
N THR A 35 -0.98 -2.09 6.44
CA THR A 35 0.05 -2.52 7.38
C THR A 35 1.46 -2.26 6.83
N GLY A 36 1.67 -2.46 5.52
CA GLY A 36 2.91 -2.12 4.82
C GLY A 36 3.23 -0.62 4.88
N ALA A 37 2.23 0.24 4.65
CA ALA A 37 2.40 1.68 4.81
C ALA A 37 2.81 2.05 6.25
N GLY A 38 2.13 1.50 7.25
CA GLY A 38 2.46 1.71 8.66
C GLY A 38 3.85 1.21 9.04
N ALA A 39 4.27 0.05 8.53
CA ALA A 39 5.61 -0.49 8.74
C ALA A 39 6.69 0.41 8.12
N GLY A 40 6.47 0.91 6.90
CA GLY A 40 7.37 1.85 6.23
C GLY A 40 7.48 3.19 6.96
N LEU A 41 6.37 3.72 7.48
CA LEU A 41 6.37 4.91 8.33
C LEU A 41 7.16 4.67 9.62
N THR A 42 6.92 3.53 10.28
CA THR A 42 7.59 3.16 11.52
C THR A 42 9.10 3.04 11.31
N ALA A 43 9.54 2.46 10.18
CA ALA A 43 10.95 2.38 9.82
C ALA A 43 11.61 3.76 9.69
N VAL A 44 10.92 4.73 9.07
CA VAL A 44 11.40 6.12 8.99
C VAL A 44 11.53 6.75 10.37
N LEU A 45 10.52 6.57 11.23
CA LEU A 45 10.51 7.13 12.58
C LEU A 45 11.56 6.50 13.51
N MET A 46 11.90 5.23 13.31
CA MET A 46 12.98 4.55 14.03
C MET A 46 14.36 5.13 13.70
N ILE A 47 14.56 5.58 12.46
CA ILE A 47 15.81 6.24 12.03
C ILE A 47 15.83 7.70 12.50
N SER A 48 14.70 8.40 12.38
CA SER A 48 14.56 9.79 12.82
C SER A 48 13.13 10.10 13.23
N ALA A 49 12.92 10.30 14.53
CA ALA A 49 11.62 10.66 15.09
C ALA A 49 11.12 12.05 14.63
N THR A 50 12.03 12.91 14.16
CA THR A 50 11.72 14.25 13.63
C THR A 50 11.80 14.31 12.11
N ALA A 51 11.74 13.16 11.43
CA ALA A 51 11.72 13.11 9.97
C ALA A 51 10.56 13.97 9.43
N GLY A 52 10.86 14.87 8.49
CA GLY A 52 9.84 15.72 7.88
C GLY A 52 8.78 14.92 7.14
N THR A 53 7.61 15.51 6.90
CA THR A 53 6.45 14.87 6.26
C THR A 53 6.80 14.18 4.93
N GLY A 54 7.71 14.75 4.14
CA GLY A 54 8.16 14.13 2.89
C GLY A 54 8.79 12.75 3.07
N TRP A 55 9.64 12.57 4.08
CA TRP A 55 10.27 11.29 4.40
C TRP A 55 9.27 10.28 4.96
N GLN A 56 8.34 10.74 5.81
CA GLN A 56 7.26 9.90 6.34
C GLN A 56 6.35 9.35 5.23
N LEU A 57 5.99 10.20 4.27
CA LEU A 57 5.22 9.80 3.09
C LEU A 57 6.02 8.84 2.21
N ALA A 58 7.30 9.12 1.96
CA ALA A 58 8.15 8.24 1.15
C ALA A 58 8.27 6.84 1.78
N GLY A 59 8.48 6.75 3.09
CA GLY A 59 8.51 5.48 3.81
C GLY A 59 7.18 4.73 3.72
N SER A 60 6.06 5.43 3.90
CA SER A 60 4.72 4.84 3.79
C SER A 60 4.44 4.31 2.37
N VAL A 61 4.77 5.07 1.34
CA VAL A 61 4.64 4.66 -0.07
C VAL A 61 5.53 3.46 -0.37
N PHE A 62 6.77 3.46 0.09
CA PHE A 62 7.69 2.35 -0.12
C PHE A 62 7.20 1.05 0.55
N GLY A 63 6.76 1.14 1.81
CA GLY A 63 6.24 -0.01 2.55
C GLY A 63 4.98 -0.60 1.94
N SER A 64 4.03 0.25 1.53
CA SER A 64 2.81 -0.19 0.83
C SER A 64 3.08 -0.81 -0.54
N LEU A 65 3.98 -0.21 -1.34
CA LEU A 65 4.39 -0.77 -2.64
C LEU A 65 5.07 -2.13 -2.48
N THR A 66 5.92 -2.29 -1.47
CA THR A 66 6.61 -3.56 -1.21
C THR A 66 5.61 -4.68 -0.94
N VAL A 67 4.59 -4.42 -0.09
CA VAL A 67 3.54 -5.40 0.19
C VAL A 67 2.69 -5.68 -1.06
N LEU A 68 2.32 -4.64 -1.81
CA LEU A 68 1.56 -4.80 -3.05
C LEU A 68 2.30 -5.68 -4.07
N ILE A 69 3.59 -5.42 -4.30
CA ILE A 69 4.43 -6.21 -5.22
C ILE A 69 4.56 -7.65 -4.73
N ALA A 70 4.84 -7.85 -3.44
CA ALA A 70 4.94 -9.19 -2.86
C ALA A 70 3.63 -9.98 -3.03
N MET A 71 2.50 -9.33 -2.77
CA MET A 71 1.18 -9.94 -2.94
C MET A 71 0.89 -10.28 -4.41
N LEU A 72 1.17 -9.37 -5.35
CA LEU A 72 1.02 -9.64 -6.78
C LEU A 72 1.92 -10.80 -7.23
N ALA A 73 3.16 -10.87 -6.73
CA ALA A 73 4.06 -11.99 -7.02
C ALA A 73 3.59 -13.32 -6.40
N ILE A 74 2.81 -13.28 -5.31
CA ILE A 74 2.16 -14.47 -4.73
C ILE A 74 0.87 -14.82 -5.47
N ALA A 75 0.17 -13.86 -6.06
CA ALA A 75 -1.03 -14.12 -6.85
C ALA A 75 -0.71 -14.58 -8.29
N ALA A 76 0.47 -14.24 -8.80
CA ALA A 76 0.94 -14.62 -10.13
C ALA A 76 1.59 -16.03 -10.20
N ARG A 77 1.71 -16.72 -9.06
CA ARG A 77 2.16 -18.12 -8.96
C ARG A 77 0.95 -19.04 -8.85
#